data_AF-A0A7J9DPE3-F1
#
_entry.id   AF-A0A7J9DPE3-F1
#
_cell.length_a   1.000
_cell.length_b   1.000
_cell.length_c   1.000
_cell.angle_alpha   90.00
_cell.angle_beta   90.00
_cell.angle_gamma   90.00
#
_symmetry.space_group_name_H-M   'P 1'
#
loop_
_entity.id
_entity.type
_entity.pdbx_description
1 polymer ?
#
loop_
_entity_poly.entity_id
_entity_poly.type
_entity_poly.pdbx_seq_one_letter_code
_entity_poly.pdbx_strand_id
1 'polypeptide(L)'
;MVCENNVDYWRRAAFFEETGETYKRVAAVCLRPLEQLASKLVQGFEGSSDDKIFSISDQLQSPTNPRQNSKCHELVNDFQVYTWSARALASLTSRSRKEDRFGVAQLSGSNAAAISTLIACLLAVETLMGKKISLQPSHQLMGAFSTKSATFSTGRRDVRTGKRRDDPLYSKAYAMADVLRTSIYGIVSAFHHEMLNSAKAGLLEKDWITSSKPPFGTRELLLQKLHLFLDFQAS
;
A
#
# COMPACT_ATOMS: atom_id res chain seq x y z
N MET A 1 -10.27 19.06 5.03
CA MET A 1 -9.43 18.25 4.12
C MET A 1 -7.99 18.36 4.61
N VAL A 2 -7.37 17.26 5.00
CA VAL A 2 -5.98 17.22 5.49
C VAL A 2 -5.07 17.00 4.28
N CYS A 3 -4.07 17.84 4.07
CA CYS A 3 -3.11 17.77 2.96
C CYS A 3 -1.73 18.20 3.45
N GLU A 4 -0.67 17.81 2.75
CA GLU A 4 0.74 18.11 3.10
C GLU A 4 0.98 19.59 3.47
N ASN A 5 0.38 20.52 2.73
CA ASN A 5 0.52 21.97 2.94
C ASN A 5 -0.22 22.51 4.18
N ASN A 6 -1.20 21.78 4.72
CA ASN A 6 -1.88 22.14 5.96
C ASN A 6 -1.64 21.13 7.09
N VAL A 7 -0.73 20.17 6.89
CA VAL A 7 -0.29 19.25 7.94
C VAL A 7 0.17 20.04 9.14
N ASP A 8 0.84 21.20 9.01
CA ASP A 8 1.21 22.01 10.16
C ASP A 8 0.04 22.58 10.97
N TYR A 9 -1.11 22.83 10.34
CA TYR A 9 -2.31 23.25 11.06
C TYR A 9 -2.98 22.05 11.76
N TRP A 10 -3.06 20.91 11.08
CA TRP A 10 -3.60 19.68 11.66
C TRP A 10 -2.66 19.00 12.65
N ARG A 11 -1.35 19.16 12.53
CA ARG A 11 -0.30 18.74 13.47
C ARG A 11 -0.40 19.57 14.73
N ARG A 12 -0.60 20.88 14.58
CA ARG A 12 -0.91 21.76 15.70
C ARG A 12 -2.27 21.45 16.31
N ALA A 13 -3.29 21.06 15.53
CA ALA A 13 -4.60 20.72 16.09
C ALA A 13 -4.64 19.30 16.69
N ALA A 14 -3.95 18.34 16.10
CA ALA A 14 -3.74 16.97 16.58
C ALA A 14 -2.64 16.98 17.64
N PHE A 15 -2.91 17.66 18.74
CA PHE A 15 -2.05 17.57 19.91
C PHE A 15 -2.04 16.13 20.40
N PHE A 16 -0.85 15.62 20.68
CA PHE A 16 -0.64 14.51 21.60
C PHE A 16 -0.89 15.01 23.02
N GLU A 17 -2.09 15.51 23.29
CA GLU A 17 -2.54 15.77 24.65
C GLU A 17 -2.60 14.46 25.44
N GLU A 18 -2.64 14.53 26.76
CA GLU A 18 -2.56 13.35 27.65
C GLU A 18 -3.59 12.26 27.31
N THR A 19 -4.78 12.64 26.85
CA THR A 19 -5.84 11.69 26.44
C THR A 19 -5.61 11.10 25.05
N GLY A 20 -4.89 11.81 24.18
CA GLY A 20 -4.62 11.42 22.81
C GLY A 20 -5.84 11.39 21.88
N GLU A 21 -7.02 11.81 22.33
CA GLU A 21 -8.28 11.65 21.59
C GLU A 21 -8.32 12.44 20.29
N THR A 22 -7.73 13.63 20.29
CA THR A 22 -7.67 14.46 19.09
C THR A 22 -6.76 13.85 18.03
N TYR A 23 -5.60 13.32 18.44
CA TYR A 23 -4.70 12.57 17.56
C TYR A 23 -5.40 11.34 16.96
N LYS A 24 -6.04 10.50 17.78
CA LYS A 24 -6.74 9.29 17.31
C LYS A 24 -7.83 9.62 16.29
N ARG A 25 -8.60 10.70 16.53
CA ARG A 25 -9.63 11.16 15.59
C ARG A 25 -9.03 11.58 14.24
N VAL A 26 -7.95 12.36 14.25
CA VAL A 26 -7.29 12.81 13.01
C VAL A 26 -6.67 11.62 12.26
N ALA A 27 -5.99 10.72 12.96
CA ALA A 27 -5.45 9.49 12.36
C ALA A 27 -6.56 8.64 11.71
N ALA A 28 -7.68 8.46 12.41
CA ALA A 28 -8.84 7.72 11.89
C ALA A 28 -9.45 8.38 10.64
N VAL A 29 -9.54 9.72 10.59
CA VAL A 29 -10.02 10.44 9.39
C VAL A 29 -9.10 10.21 8.19
N CYS A 30 -7.79 10.13 8.40
CA CYS A 30 -6.84 9.83 7.32
C CYS A 30 -6.86 8.35 6.92
N LEU A 31 -7.07 7.43 7.86
CA LEU A 31 -7.11 5.98 7.61
C LEU A 31 -8.33 5.55 6.78
N ARG A 32 -9.52 6.08 7.09
CA ARG A 32 -10.78 5.63 6.46
C ARG A 32 -10.75 5.63 4.93
N PRO A 33 -10.30 6.69 4.22
CA PRO A 33 -10.22 6.64 2.76
C PRO A 33 -9.27 5.57 2.24
N LEU A 34 -8.17 5.29 2.94
CA LEU A 34 -7.20 4.27 2.54
C LEU A 34 -7.76 2.85 2.71
N GLU A 35 -8.45 2.59 3.81
CA GLU A 35 -9.16 1.32 4.03
C GLU A 35 -10.24 1.10 2.97
N GLN A 36 -10.97 2.16 2.60
CA GLN A 36 -11.93 2.12 1.50
C GLN A 36 -11.26 1.83 0.16
N LEU A 37 -10.11 2.46 -0.15
CA LEU A 37 -9.35 2.17 -1.37
C LEU A 37 -9.00 0.69 -1.46
N ALA A 38 -8.38 0.13 -0.41
CA ALA A 38 -8.00 -1.27 -0.36
C ALA A 38 -9.22 -2.19 -0.53
N SER A 39 -10.31 -1.93 0.19
CA SER A 39 -11.55 -2.72 0.13
C SER A 39 -12.20 -2.67 -1.26
N LYS A 40 -12.26 -1.48 -1.87
CA LYS A 40 -12.81 -1.31 -3.20
C LYS A 40 -11.98 -2.03 -4.27
N LEU A 41 -10.65 -2.07 -4.11
CA LEU A 41 -9.77 -2.84 -4.99
C LEU A 41 -9.98 -4.36 -4.83
N VAL A 42 -10.12 -4.87 -3.59
CA VAL A 42 -10.49 -6.29 -3.34
C VAL A 42 -11.78 -6.65 -4.08
N GLN A 43 -12.85 -5.88 -3.88
CA GLN A 43 -14.14 -6.13 -4.53
C GLN A 43 -14.05 -6.05 -6.06
N GLY A 44 -13.23 -5.12 -6.57
CA GLY A 44 -12.93 -5.03 -8.00
C GLY A 44 -12.24 -6.28 -8.56
N PHE A 45 -11.43 -6.97 -7.77
CA PHE A 45 -10.80 -8.24 -8.15
C PHE A 45 -11.77 -9.44 -8.04
N GLU A 46 -12.55 -9.53 -6.96
CA GLU A 46 -13.52 -10.62 -6.73
C GLU A 46 -14.68 -10.62 -7.73
N GLY A 47 -15.20 -9.44 -8.09
CA GLY A 47 -16.23 -9.30 -9.12
C GLY A 47 -15.80 -9.70 -10.53
N SER A 48 -14.56 -10.16 -10.71
CA SER A 48 -14.03 -10.70 -11.97
C SER A 48 -13.96 -12.23 -12.02
N SER A 49 -14.17 -12.94 -10.90
CA SER A 49 -14.06 -14.41 -10.84
C SER A 49 -15.37 -15.18 -11.01
N ASP A 50 -16.53 -14.53 -10.87
CA ASP A 50 -17.85 -15.18 -10.94
C ASP A 50 -18.51 -15.11 -12.33
N ASP A 51 -17.75 -15.46 -13.38
CA ASP A 51 -18.31 -15.76 -14.70
C ASP A 51 -17.87 -17.15 -15.20
N LYS A 52 -17.79 -18.11 -14.28
CA LYS A 52 -17.61 -19.53 -14.61
C LYS A 52 -18.95 -20.24 -14.62
N ILE A 53 -19.89 -19.83 -15.48
CA ILE A 53 -21.03 -20.65 -15.95
C ILE A 53 -21.69 -20.13 -17.25
N PHE A 54 -21.44 -18.91 -17.73
CA PHE A 54 -22.03 -18.48 -18.99
C PHE A 54 -21.16 -18.79 -20.20
N SER A 55 -21.46 -19.96 -20.77
CA SER A 55 -21.54 -20.25 -22.20
C SER A 55 -20.34 -19.90 -23.09
N ILE A 56 -19.90 -20.92 -23.83
CA ILE A 56 -19.02 -20.93 -25.00
C ILE A 56 -19.40 -19.92 -26.12
N SER A 57 -20.41 -19.07 -25.92
CA SER A 57 -20.90 -18.07 -26.87
C SER A 57 -20.04 -16.81 -27.00
N ASP A 58 -19.06 -16.58 -26.11
CA ASP A 58 -18.22 -15.36 -26.14
C ASP A 58 -16.97 -15.45 -27.02
N GLN A 59 -16.75 -16.56 -27.74
CA GLN A 59 -15.65 -16.66 -28.71
C GLN A 59 -15.81 -15.77 -29.95
N LEU A 60 -16.90 -15.03 -30.07
CA LEU A 60 -17.20 -14.12 -31.19
C LEU A 60 -17.35 -12.64 -30.80
N GLN A 61 -17.17 -12.26 -29.53
CA GLN A 61 -17.27 -10.84 -29.14
C GLN A 61 -15.89 -10.18 -29.00
N SER A 62 -15.77 -9.02 -29.64
CA SER A 62 -14.56 -8.21 -29.73
C SER A 62 -13.96 -7.85 -28.35
N PRO A 63 -12.64 -7.64 -28.24
CA PRO A 63 -11.95 -7.48 -26.97
C PRO A 63 -12.06 -6.04 -26.44
N THR A 64 -13.27 -5.59 -26.12
CA THR A 64 -13.48 -4.34 -25.37
C THR A 64 -14.79 -4.50 -24.62
N ASN A 65 -14.72 -4.95 -23.37
CA ASN A 65 -15.88 -4.89 -22.48
C ASN A 65 -15.83 -3.54 -21.73
N PRO A 66 -16.56 -2.50 -22.18
CA PRO A 66 -16.49 -1.14 -21.60
C PRO A 66 -16.95 -1.08 -20.14
N ARG A 67 -17.66 -2.11 -19.64
CA ARG A 67 -18.12 -2.19 -18.25
C ARG A 67 -16.99 -2.34 -17.23
N GLN A 68 -15.95 -3.13 -17.53
CA GLN A 68 -14.84 -3.34 -16.59
C GLN A 68 -13.96 -2.09 -16.45
N ASN A 69 -13.77 -1.33 -17.53
CA ASN A 69 -13.01 -0.08 -17.51
C ASN A 69 -13.76 1.05 -16.76
N SER A 70 -15.09 1.08 -16.79
CA SER A 70 -15.89 2.10 -16.09
C SER A 70 -15.79 2.03 -14.55
N LYS A 71 -15.85 0.83 -13.96
CA LYS A 71 -15.72 0.65 -12.50
C LYS A 71 -14.32 1.00 -11.99
N CYS A 72 -13.26 0.64 -12.73
CA CYS A 72 -11.89 1.06 -12.39
C CYS A 72 -11.67 2.57 -12.54
N HIS A 73 -12.38 3.25 -13.44
CA HIS A 73 -12.25 4.70 -13.62
C HIS A 73 -12.89 5.50 -12.48
N GLU A 74 -14.04 5.05 -11.97
CA GLU A 74 -14.66 5.61 -10.76
C GLU A 74 -13.78 5.41 -9.52
N LEU A 75 -13.10 4.27 -9.40
CA LEU A 75 -12.20 3.96 -8.30
C LEU A 75 -11.04 4.95 -8.14
N VAL A 76 -10.65 5.62 -9.23
CA VAL A 76 -9.51 6.53 -9.27
C VAL A 76 -9.95 7.98 -9.51
N ASN A 77 -11.25 8.28 -9.39
CA ASN A 77 -11.75 9.67 -9.31
C ASN A 77 -11.43 10.29 -7.94
N ASP A 78 -11.47 9.49 -6.87
CA ASP A 78 -11.09 9.92 -5.51
C ASP A 78 -9.58 9.88 -5.26
N PHE A 79 -8.77 9.75 -6.33
CA PHE A 79 -7.31 9.62 -6.25
C PHE A 79 -6.63 10.68 -5.38
N GLN A 80 -7.11 11.93 -5.47
CA GLN A 80 -6.59 13.04 -4.69
C GLN A 80 -6.81 12.82 -3.18
N VAL A 81 -7.98 12.31 -2.79
CA VAL A 81 -8.32 12.03 -1.39
C VAL A 81 -7.40 10.96 -0.83
N TYR A 82 -7.21 9.85 -1.55
CA TYR A 82 -6.30 8.78 -1.13
C TYR A 82 -4.85 9.26 -1.03
N THR A 83 -4.41 10.06 -2.00
CA THR A 83 -3.07 10.65 -2.01
C THR A 83 -2.84 11.56 -0.80
N TRP A 84 -3.78 12.45 -0.52
CA TRP A 84 -3.67 13.36 0.63
C TRP A 84 -3.78 12.63 1.97
N SER A 85 -4.68 11.66 2.08
CA SER A 85 -4.79 10.80 3.25
C SER A 85 -3.49 10.04 3.54
N ALA A 86 -2.86 9.45 2.52
CA ALA A 86 -1.60 8.73 2.68
C ALA A 86 -0.47 9.64 3.17
N ARG A 87 -0.27 10.80 2.52
CA ARG A 87 0.78 11.75 2.92
C ARG A 87 0.52 12.37 4.29
N ALA A 88 -0.72 12.71 4.60
CA ALA A 88 -1.10 13.25 5.90
C ALA A 88 -0.86 12.24 7.02
N LEU A 89 -1.30 10.99 6.82
CA LEU A 89 -1.11 9.91 7.79
C LEU A 89 0.37 9.64 8.00
N ALA A 90 1.16 9.52 6.93
CA ALA A 90 2.60 9.32 7.04
C ALA A 90 3.30 10.47 7.75
N SER A 91 2.97 11.72 7.40
CA SER A 91 3.56 12.89 8.05
C SER A 91 3.23 12.92 9.55
N LEU A 92 1.98 12.65 9.91
CA LEU A 92 1.53 12.62 11.30
C LEU A 92 2.25 11.51 12.08
N THR A 93 2.33 10.31 11.51
CA THR A 93 3.05 9.17 12.08
C THR A 93 4.54 9.48 12.25
N SER A 94 5.24 9.93 11.21
CA SER A 94 6.68 10.28 11.28
C SER A 94 6.97 11.35 12.32
N ARG A 95 6.11 12.36 12.45
CA ARG A 95 6.26 13.46 13.42
C ARG A 95 6.01 13.00 14.85
N SER A 96 5.13 12.02 15.06
CA SER A 96 4.88 11.46 16.39
C SER A 96 6.16 11.02 17.10
N ARG A 97 7.15 10.51 16.37
CA ARG A 97 8.45 10.12 16.95
C ARG A 97 9.10 11.21 17.82
N LYS A 98 9.01 12.47 17.40
CA LYS A 98 9.66 13.61 18.07
C LYS A 98 8.68 14.44 18.91
N GLU A 99 7.41 14.46 18.52
CA GLU A 99 6.41 15.39 19.05
C GLU A 99 5.42 14.73 20.02
N ASP A 100 5.34 13.39 20.04
CA ASP A 100 4.45 12.62 20.93
C ASP A 100 5.08 12.42 22.30
N ARG A 101 4.93 13.43 23.16
CA ARG A 101 5.50 13.43 24.52
C ARG A 101 4.96 12.31 25.41
N PHE A 102 3.73 11.85 25.16
CA PHE A 102 3.05 10.84 25.98
C PHE A 102 3.04 9.45 25.33
N GLY A 103 3.63 9.29 24.14
CA GLY A 103 3.66 8.02 23.42
C GLY A 103 2.29 7.54 22.93
N VAL A 104 1.29 8.42 22.85
CA VAL A 104 -0.08 8.10 22.44
C VAL A 104 -0.11 7.34 21.12
N ALA A 105 0.65 7.77 20.12
CA ALA A 105 0.65 7.21 18.77
C ALA A 105 1.05 5.73 18.76
N GLN A 106 2.05 5.37 19.56
CA GLN A 106 2.54 4.01 19.67
C GLN A 106 1.67 3.18 20.60
N LEU A 107 1.30 3.71 21.77
CA LEU A 107 0.48 3.02 22.77
C LEU A 107 -0.94 2.73 22.27
N SER A 108 -1.50 3.59 21.42
CA SER A 108 -2.83 3.38 20.85
C SER A 108 -2.83 2.44 19.64
N GLY A 109 -1.67 1.93 19.20
CA GLY A 109 -1.53 1.11 17.99
C GLY A 109 -1.73 1.88 16.67
N SER A 110 -1.76 3.22 16.71
CA SER A 110 -2.00 4.06 15.52
C SER A 110 -0.85 3.92 14.50
N ASN A 111 0.39 3.85 14.98
CA ASN A 111 1.55 3.66 14.10
C ASN A 111 1.49 2.32 13.35
N ALA A 112 1.12 1.23 14.03
CA ALA A 112 0.96 -0.09 13.42
C ALA A 112 -0.21 -0.10 12.42
N ALA A 113 -1.33 0.55 12.75
CA ALA A 113 -2.47 0.70 11.84
C ALA A 113 -2.08 1.51 10.58
N ALA A 114 -1.31 2.58 10.73
CA ALA A 114 -0.83 3.40 9.63
C ALA A 114 0.07 2.63 8.67
N ILE A 115 1.12 1.97 9.18
CA ILE A 115 2.04 1.17 8.38
C ILE A 115 1.30 0.02 7.66
N SER A 116 0.46 -0.71 8.39
CA SER A 116 -0.28 -1.85 7.84
C SER A 116 -1.21 -1.43 6.70
N THR A 117 -1.94 -0.32 6.90
CA THR A 117 -2.90 0.17 5.91
C THR A 117 -2.19 0.71 4.66
N LEU A 118 -1.10 1.45 4.83
CA LEU A 118 -0.30 1.95 3.70
C LEU A 118 0.31 0.80 2.88
N ILE A 119 0.87 -0.22 3.55
CA ILE A 119 1.41 -1.41 2.87
C ILE A 119 0.30 -2.20 2.18
N ALA A 120 -0.83 -2.42 2.83
CA ALA A 120 -1.98 -3.10 2.24
C ALA A 120 -2.49 -2.36 0.98
N CYS A 121 -2.60 -1.03 1.03
CA CYS A 121 -2.95 -0.22 -0.14
C CYS A 121 -1.91 -0.35 -1.25
N LEU A 122 -0.61 -0.34 -0.91
CA LEU A 122 0.45 -0.50 -1.90
C LEU A 122 0.36 -1.86 -2.60
N LEU A 123 0.15 -2.94 -1.83
CA LEU A 123 -0.02 -4.28 -2.38
C LEU A 123 -1.26 -4.37 -3.29
N ALA A 124 -2.37 -3.76 -2.89
CA ALA A 124 -3.59 -3.71 -3.71
C ALA A 124 -3.36 -2.98 -5.04
N VAL A 125 -2.70 -1.82 -5.00
CA VAL A 125 -2.35 -1.04 -6.20
C VAL A 125 -1.34 -1.78 -7.07
N GLU A 126 -0.33 -2.43 -6.49
CA GLU A 126 0.63 -3.24 -7.24
C GLU A 126 -0.04 -4.43 -7.94
N THR A 127 -1.05 -5.03 -7.31
CA THR A 127 -1.89 -6.08 -7.93
C THR A 127 -2.68 -5.54 -9.11
N LEU A 128 -3.27 -4.35 -8.98
CA LEU A 128 -3.98 -3.66 -10.07
C LEU A 128 -3.03 -3.41 -11.27
N MET A 129 -1.77 -3.07 -10.98
CA MET A 129 -0.73 -2.88 -12.00
C MET A 129 -0.25 -4.20 -12.63
N GLY A 130 -0.71 -5.36 -12.15
CA GLY A 130 -0.31 -6.68 -12.62
C GLY A 130 1.03 -7.18 -12.07
N LYS A 131 1.56 -6.56 -10.99
CA LYS A 131 2.74 -7.08 -10.30
C LYS A 131 2.33 -8.30 -9.48
N LYS A 132 3.04 -9.42 -9.68
CA LYS A 132 2.83 -10.61 -8.85
C LYS A 132 3.26 -10.30 -7.41
N ILE A 133 2.37 -10.55 -6.47
CA ILE A 133 2.68 -10.56 -5.05
C ILE A 133 3.34 -11.90 -4.73
N SER A 134 4.67 -12.00 -4.84
CA SER A 134 5.38 -13.23 -4.47
C SER A 134 5.81 -13.21 -3.02
N LEU A 135 5.40 -14.22 -2.25
CA LEU A 135 5.91 -14.54 -0.91
C LEU A 135 7.30 -15.22 -0.98
N GLN A 136 8.24 -14.72 -1.79
CA GLN A 136 9.59 -15.29 -1.77
C GLN A 136 10.40 -14.63 -0.66
N PRO A 137 11.01 -15.41 0.26
CA PRO A 137 11.87 -14.87 1.29
C PRO A 137 13.11 -14.24 0.65
N SER A 138 13.33 -12.96 0.95
CA SER A 138 14.53 -12.20 0.60
C SER A 138 15.75 -12.71 1.39
N HIS A 139 16.21 -13.92 1.07
CA HIS A 139 17.53 -14.41 1.44
C HIS A 139 18.30 -14.82 0.19
N GLN A 140 18.43 -13.90 -0.77
CA GLN A 140 19.29 -14.12 -1.95
C GLN A 140 19.55 -12.84 -2.77
N LEU A 141 19.69 -11.67 -2.14
CA LEU A 141 20.15 -10.47 -2.86
C LEU A 141 21.41 -9.86 -2.24
N MET A 142 22.43 -10.69 -2.08
CA MET A 142 23.82 -10.26 -2.07
C MET A 142 24.62 -11.28 -2.90
N GLY A 143 25.07 -10.87 -4.08
CA GLY A 143 26.07 -11.63 -4.84
C GLY A 143 25.77 -11.85 -6.32
N ALA A 144 26.50 -11.10 -7.14
CA ALA A 144 27.06 -11.52 -8.44
C ALA A 144 26.13 -11.85 -9.61
N PHE A 145 26.21 -10.95 -10.60
CA PHE A 145 26.28 -11.25 -12.03
C PHE A 145 26.76 -12.69 -12.35
N SER A 146 25.89 -13.55 -12.90
CA SER A 146 26.16 -14.36 -14.11
C SER A 146 25.10 -15.46 -14.31
N THR A 147 24.38 -15.33 -15.43
CA THR A 147 23.97 -16.34 -16.42
C THR A 147 23.34 -17.70 -16.03
N LYS A 148 22.29 -18.02 -16.83
CA LYS A 148 21.72 -19.33 -17.20
C LYS A 148 20.58 -19.88 -16.34
N SER A 149 19.36 -19.52 -16.73
CA SER A 149 18.28 -20.51 -16.80
C SER A 149 17.45 -20.32 -18.07
N ALA A 150 17.90 -20.97 -19.14
CA ALA A 150 17.04 -21.42 -20.23
C ALA A 150 16.66 -22.87 -19.85
N THR A 151 15.39 -23.25 -19.84
CA THR A 151 14.82 -24.08 -20.91
C THR A 151 13.31 -24.27 -20.69
N PHE A 152 12.54 -23.63 -21.58
CA PHE A 152 11.25 -23.98 -22.20
C PHE A 152 9.97 -24.15 -21.35
N SER A 153 9.04 -23.22 -21.56
CA SER A 153 7.76 -23.61 -22.17
C SER A 153 7.53 -22.79 -23.44
N THR A 154 7.30 -23.51 -24.53
CA THR A 154 7.07 -23.01 -25.89
C THR A 154 5.66 -22.42 -26.01
N GLY A 155 5.54 -21.27 -26.67
CA GLY A 155 4.35 -20.97 -27.48
C GLY A 155 3.25 -20.10 -26.87
N ARG A 156 3.50 -18.80 -26.67
CA ARG A 156 2.70 -17.70 -27.27
C ARG A 156 3.31 -16.36 -26.88
N ARG A 157 4.13 -15.83 -27.77
CA ARG A 157 4.54 -14.44 -27.75
C ARG A 157 3.59 -13.72 -28.69
N ASP A 158 2.49 -13.15 -28.17
CA ASP A 158 1.66 -12.24 -28.95
C ASP A 158 1.20 -11.04 -28.09
N VAL A 159 1.88 -9.92 -28.32
CA VAL A 159 1.30 -8.58 -28.52
C VAL A 159 0.20 -8.14 -27.55
N ARG A 160 0.54 -7.81 -26.30
CA ARG A 160 -0.36 -6.94 -25.47
C ARG A 160 0.33 -6.03 -24.46
N THR A 161 1.64 -5.87 -24.53
CA THR A 161 2.39 -5.00 -23.59
C THR A 161 2.50 -3.54 -24.04
N GLY A 162 2.17 -3.23 -25.30
CA GLY A 162 2.29 -1.88 -25.84
C GLY A 162 1.12 -0.94 -25.55
N LYS A 163 -0.12 -1.44 -25.51
CA LYS A 163 -1.34 -0.58 -25.53
C LYS A 163 -1.95 -0.28 -24.15
N ARG A 164 -1.43 -0.89 -23.07
CA ARG A 164 -1.91 -0.65 -21.69
C ARG A 164 -1.23 0.52 -20.97
N ARG A 165 -0.08 1.02 -21.47
CA ARG A 165 0.68 2.09 -20.82
C ARG A 165 0.05 3.47 -20.94
N ASP A 166 -0.74 3.71 -21.99
CA ASP A 166 -1.37 5.01 -22.26
C ASP A 166 -2.79 5.14 -21.69
N ASP A 167 -3.27 4.15 -20.95
CA ASP A 167 -4.56 4.22 -20.28
C ASP A 167 -4.44 5.10 -19.02
N PRO A 168 -5.25 6.17 -18.89
CA PRO A 168 -5.27 7.04 -17.72
C PRO A 168 -5.34 6.28 -16.38
N LEU A 169 -5.97 5.11 -16.35
CA LEU A 169 -6.01 4.24 -15.18
C LEU A 169 -4.62 3.79 -14.69
N TYR A 170 -3.77 3.35 -15.62
CA TYR A 170 -2.43 2.90 -15.29
C TYR A 170 -1.56 4.06 -14.83
N SER A 171 -1.65 5.22 -15.48
CA SER A 171 -0.88 6.42 -15.07
C SER A 171 -1.19 6.82 -13.61
N LYS A 172 -2.47 6.81 -13.22
CA LYS A 172 -2.89 7.09 -11.86
C LYS A 172 -2.48 5.98 -10.88
N ALA A 173 -2.54 4.70 -11.28
CA ALA A 173 -2.08 3.60 -10.42
C ALA A 173 -0.57 3.69 -10.10
N TYR A 174 0.26 4.04 -11.10
CA TYR A 174 1.69 4.29 -10.88
C TYR A 174 1.92 5.48 -9.94
N ALA A 175 1.18 6.59 -10.13
CA ALA A 175 1.26 7.74 -9.24
C ALA A 175 0.83 7.38 -7.80
N MET A 176 -0.23 6.59 -7.62
CA MET A 176 -0.64 6.14 -6.29
C MET A 176 0.44 5.29 -5.63
N ALA A 177 1.00 4.34 -6.39
CA ALA A 177 2.04 3.46 -5.88
C ALA A 177 3.28 4.26 -5.45
N ASP A 178 3.63 5.31 -6.18
CA ASP A 178 4.72 6.22 -5.81
C ASP A 178 4.43 7.00 -4.52
N VAL A 179 3.22 7.57 -4.40
CA VAL A 179 2.76 8.24 -3.17
C VAL A 179 2.80 7.30 -1.97
N LEU A 180 2.32 6.07 -2.13
CA LEU A 180 2.30 5.08 -1.06
C LEU A 180 3.73 4.68 -0.66
N ARG A 181 4.63 4.45 -1.64
CA ARG A 181 6.04 4.14 -1.35
C ARG A 181 6.72 5.28 -0.60
N THR A 182 6.62 6.51 -1.10
CA THR A 182 7.23 7.69 -0.46
C THR A 182 6.66 7.93 0.94
N SER A 183 5.36 7.74 1.12
CA SER A 183 4.70 7.81 2.44
C SER A 183 5.24 6.75 3.41
N ILE A 184 5.38 5.49 2.97
CA ILE A 184 5.97 4.41 3.79
C ILE A 184 7.43 4.72 4.13
N TYR A 185 8.24 5.12 3.15
CA TYR A 185 9.63 5.52 3.38
C TYR A 185 9.76 6.69 4.36
N GLY A 186 8.83 7.66 4.32
CA GLY A 186 8.81 8.75 5.29
C GLY A 186 8.64 8.27 6.73
N ILE A 187 7.82 7.25 6.96
CA ILE A 187 7.66 6.63 8.29
C ILE A 187 8.87 5.78 8.62
N VAL A 188 9.28 4.89 7.73
CA VAL A 188 10.40 3.97 7.94
C VAL A 188 11.69 4.75 8.21
N SER A 189 11.98 5.82 7.47
CA SER A 189 13.13 6.68 7.72
C SER A 189 13.07 7.35 9.09
N ALA A 190 11.88 7.83 9.51
CA ALA A 190 11.72 8.44 10.81
C ALA A 190 11.99 7.43 11.94
N PHE A 191 11.46 6.22 11.83
CA PHE A 191 11.51 5.17 12.86
C PHE A 191 12.53 4.06 12.60
N HIS A 192 13.48 4.28 11.70
CA HIS A 192 14.34 3.22 11.15
C HIS A 192 15.05 2.42 12.25
N HIS A 193 15.63 3.13 13.21
CA HIS A 193 16.35 2.50 14.31
C HIS A 193 15.43 1.65 15.20
N GLU A 194 14.22 2.14 15.49
CA GLU A 194 13.23 1.44 16.33
C GLU A 194 12.70 0.21 15.62
N MET A 195 12.33 0.33 14.34
CA MET A 195 11.89 -0.80 13.52
C MET A 195 12.99 -1.85 13.35
N LEU A 196 14.24 -1.43 13.12
CA LEU A 196 15.38 -2.36 13.00
C LEU A 196 15.65 -3.09 14.32
N ASN A 197 15.52 -2.41 15.46
CA ASN A 197 15.66 -3.04 16.77
C ASN A 197 14.51 -4.03 17.04
N SER A 198 13.26 -3.67 16.72
CA SER A 198 12.12 -4.60 16.79
C SER A 198 12.32 -5.80 15.86
N ALA A 199 12.88 -5.62 14.67
CA ALA A 199 13.21 -6.72 13.74
C ALA A 199 14.24 -7.68 14.33
N LYS A 200 15.34 -7.15 14.89
CA LYS A 200 16.37 -7.96 15.57
C LYS A 200 15.83 -8.71 16.79
N ALA A 201 14.87 -8.13 17.49
CA ALA A 201 14.21 -8.74 18.64
C ALA A 201 13.09 -9.73 18.25
N GLY A 202 12.76 -9.88 16.96
CA GLY A 202 11.63 -10.71 16.50
C GLY A 202 10.26 -10.12 16.86
N LEU A 203 10.19 -8.83 17.19
CA LEU A 203 8.97 -8.14 17.61
C LEU A 203 8.39 -7.22 16.54
N LEU A 204 9.01 -7.13 15.35
CA LEU A 204 8.58 -6.23 14.27
C LEU A 204 7.10 -6.43 13.90
N GLU A 205 6.64 -7.67 13.78
CA GLU A 205 5.24 -7.97 13.46
C GLU A 205 4.29 -7.50 14.57
N LYS A 206 4.68 -7.66 15.82
CA LYS A 206 3.87 -7.27 16.98
C LYS A 206 3.80 -5.74 17.12
N ASP A 207 4.92 -5.06 16.91
CA ASP A 207 5.06 -3.64 17.21
C ASP A 207 4.58 -2.75 16.05
N TRP A 208 4.69 -3.23 14.80
CA TRP A 208 4.50 -2.39 13.61
C TRP A 208 3.44 -2.91 12.63
N ILE A 209 2.93 -4.13 12.80
CA ILE A 209 1.82 -4.66 12.02
C ILE A 209 0.58 -4.80 12.91
N THR A 210 -0.57 -4.30 12.43
CA THR A 210 -1.83 -4.38 13.17
C THR A 210 -2.19 -5.83 13.48
N SER A 211 -2.73 -6.07 14.68
CA SER A 211 -3.25 -7.38 15.08
C SER A 211 -4.56 -7.72 14.39
N SER A 212 -5.29 -6.69 13.92
CA SER A 212 -6.53 -6.86 13.16
C SER A 212 -6.27 -7.40 11.75
N LYS A 213 -7.32 -7.92 11.10
CA LYS A 213 -7.22 -8.37 9.71
C LYS A 213 -6.92 -7.15 8.81
N PRO A 214 -5.83 -7.15 8.03
CA PRO A 214 -5.52 -6.03 7.15
C PRO A 214 -6.56 -5.93 6.02
N PRO A 215 -6.79 -4.73 5.46
CA PRO A 215 -7.81 -4.52 4.43
C PRO A 215 -7.45 -5.18 3.09
N PHE A 216 -6.17 -5.50 2.86
CA PHE A 216 -5.69 -6.24 1.71
C PHE A 216 -4.43 -7.04 2.08
N GLY A 217 -4.31 -8.27 1.58
CA GLY A 217 -3.16 -9.15 1.84
C GLY A 217 -3.23 -9.90 3.18
N THR A 218 -2.14 -10.55 3.56
CA THR A 218 -1.98 -11.23 4.86
C THR A 218 -0.96 -10.50 5.74
N ARG A 219 -0.97 -10.76 7.05
CA ARG A 219 -0.01 -10.12 7.99
C ARG A 219 1.43 -10.47 7.63
N GLU A 220 1.68 -11.70 7.19
CA GLU A 220 2.99 -12.18 6.75
C GLU A 220 3.46 -11.43 5.51
N LEU A 221 2.56 -11.19 4.56
CA LEU A 221 2.87 -10.44 3.35
C LEU A 221 3.20 -8.96 3.66
N LEU A 222 2.44 -8.35 4.57
CA LEU A 222 2.70 -7.00 5.05
C LEU A 222 4.08 -6.91 5.72
N LEU A 223 4.41 -7.88 6.57
CA LEU A 223 5.70 -7.97 7.25
C LEU A 223 6.86 -8.15 6.26
N GLN A 224 6.72 -9.02 5.27
CA GLN A 224 7.72 -9.19 4.21
C GLN A 224 7.95 -7.89 3.44
N LYS A 225 6.86 -7.18 3.09
CA LYS A 225 6.96 -5.90 2.39
C LYS A 225 7.66 -4.86 3.25
N LEU A 226 7.37 -4.82 4.56
CA LEU A 226 8.03 -3.91 5.50
C LEU A 226 9.54 -4.17 5.60
N HIS A 227 9.98 -5.44 5.63
CA HIS A 227 11.40 -5.78 5.59
C HIS A 227 12.09 -5.21 4.34
N LEU A 228 11.46 -5.31 3.16
CA LEU A 228 12.02 -4.70 1.94
C LEU A 228 12.23 -3.19 2.05
N PHE A 229 11.35 -2.48 2.77
CA PHE A 229 11.53 -1.05 3.04
C PHE A 229 12.65 -0.78 4.05
N LEU A 230 12.83 -1.65 5.05
CA LEU A 230 13.89 -1.53 6.06
C LEU A 230 15.27 -1.84 5.49
N ASP A 231 15.37 -2.81 4.59
CA ASP A 231 16.63 -3.19 3.93
C ASP A 231 17.12 -2.10 2.96
N PHE A 232 16.19 -1.30 2.41
CA PHE A 232 16.53 -0.20 1.52
C PHE A 232 17.00 1.03 2.30
N GLN A 233 18.32 1.18 2.43
CA GLN A 233 18.93 2.45 2.83
C GLN A 233 19.26 3.29 1.59
N ALA A 234 18.66 4.46 1.48
CA ALA A 234 19.17 5.51 0.61
C ALA A 234 20.45 6.05 1.27
N SER A 235 21.61 5.67 0.73
CA SER A 235 22.93 6.18 1.08
C SER A 235 23.09 7.65 0.73
#